data_AF-A0A9W9Z3X3-F1
#
_entry.id   AF-A0A9W9Z3X3-F1
#
_cell.length_a   1.000
_cell.length_b   1.000
_cell.length_c   1.000
_cell.angle_alpha   90.00
_cell.angle_beta   90.00
_cell.angle_gamma   90.00
#
_symmetry.space_group_name_H-M   'P 1'
#
loop_
_entity.id
_entity.type
_entity.pdbx_description
1 polymer ?
#
loop_
_entity_poly.entity_id
_entity_poly.type
_entity_poly.pdbx_seq_one_letter_code
_entity_poly.pdbx_strand_id
1 'polypeptide(L)'
;MTAASVPSCYQLGTHTLSVPISLHTTNRKRLCERLKKAKGVPAGAIVLLQGGEQKQRDCTDADVVFRQESYFHWTFGVLEEYAIWMGKIHNLEHFKKKYDADEIFFTDEIAEVLQKKSPSTLLTLRGLNTDSGQHCREAAFDGISKFSVDNKILHPEIAECRVFKTPQELEVMRFCKQS
;
A
#
# COMPACT_ATOMS: atom_id res chain seq x y z
N MET A 1 0.66 -34.03 -9.43
CA MET A 1 1.79 -33.20 -9.01
C MET A 1 1.49 -31.77 -9.43
N THR A 2 1.07 -30.93 -8.49
CA THR A 2 0.77 -29.52 -8.75
C THR A 2 2.09 -28.77 -8.94
N ALA A 3 2.28 -28.13 -10.10
CA ALA A 3 3.40 -27.24 -10.31
C ALA A 3 3.36 -26.14 -9.24
N ALA A 4 4.42 -26.02 -8.44
CA ALA A 4 4.54 -24.92 -7.48
C ALA A 4 4.42 -23.60 -8.27
N SER A 5 3.41 -22.79 -7.96
CA SER A 5 3.25 -21.49 -8.60
C SER A 5 4.49 -20.65 -8.28
N VAL A 6 5.22 -20.21 -9.31
CA VAL A 6 6.35 -19.30 -9.12
C VAL A 6 5.83 -18.07 -8.35
N PRO A 7 6.39 -17.75 -7.18
CA PRO A 7 5.92 -16.61 -6.39
C PRO A 7 6.07 -15.32 -7.20
N SER A 8 5.05 -14.46 -7.16
CA SER A 8 5.10 -13.15 -7.82
C SER A 8 6.27 -12.33 -7.24
N CYS A 9 7.07 -11.74 -8.12
CA CYS A 9 8.21 -10.91 -7.76
C CYS A 9 8.29 -9.69 -8.67
N TYR A 10 8.90 -8.63 -8.15
CA TYR A 10 9.28 -7.46 -8.92
C TYR A 10 10.75 -7.57 -9.31
N GLN A 11 11.05 -7.45 -10.60
CA GLN A 11 12.40 -7.52 -11.14
C GLN A 11 12.50 -6.72 -12.45
N LEU A 12 13.56 -5.94 -12.63
CA LEU A 12 13.81 -5.11 -13.82
C LEU A 12 14.94 -5.71 -14.68
N GLY A 13 14.76 -6.98 -15.08
CA GLY A 13 15.74 -7.71 -15.90
C GLY A 13 16.63 -8.66 -15.09
N THR A 14 17.34 -9.53 -15.80
CA THR A 14 18.01 -10.73 -15.25
C THR A 14 19.11 -10.45 -14.23
N HIS A 15 19.75 -9.27 -14.31
CA HIS A 15 20.84 -8.88 -13.40
C HIS A 15 20.38 -8.05 -12.21
N THR A 16 19.08 -7.72 -12.13
CA THR A 16 18.52 -6.95 -11.00
C THR A 16 17.99 -7.87 -9.92
N LEU A 17 17.95 -7.37 -8.69
CA LEU A 17 17.38 -8.11 -7.56
C LEU A 17 15.91 -8.45 -7.82
N SER A 18 15.57 -9.73 -7.65
CA SER A 18 14.19 -10.19 -7.61
C SER A 18 13.61 -9.94 -6.23
N VAL A 19 12.68 -9.00 -6.11
CA VAL A 19 12.02 -8.66 -4.85
C VAL A 19 10.70 -9.42 -4.75
N PRO A 20 10.57 -10.41 -3.85
CA PRO A 20 9.34 -11.20 -3.75
C PRO A 20 8.21 -10.34 -3.16
N ILE A 21 7.01 -10.44 -3.76
CA ILE A 21 5.81 -9.72 -3.28
C ILE A 21 5.43 -10.14 -1.85
N SER A 22 5.85 -11.34 -1.43
CA SER A 22 5.69 -11.82 -0.06
C SER A 22 6.34 -10.91 1.00
N LEU A 23 7.30 -10.05 0.63
CA LEU A 23 7.82 -8.98 1.48
C LEU A 23 6.67 -8.11 2.01
N HIS A 24 5.78 -7.66 1.13
CA HIS A 24 4.65 -6.81 1.48
C HIS A 24 3.59 -7.58 2.27
N THR A 25 3.38 -8.86 1.95
CA THR A 25 2.50 -9.75 2.74
C THR A 25 3.00 -9.88 4.19
N THR A 26 4.31 -10.03 4.39
CA THR A 26 4.93 -10.03 5.73
C THR A 26 4.70 -8.71 6.46
N ASN A 27 4.87 -7.58 5.77
CA ASN A 27 4.65 -6.25 6.35
C ASN A 27 3.20 -6.04 6.80
N ARG A 28 2.21 -6.44 5.99
CA ARG A 28 0.79 -6.42 6.37
C ARG A 28 0.52 -7.25 7.63
N LYS A 29 1.09 -8.46 7.70
CA LYS A 29 0.94 -9.33 8.89
C LYS A 29 1.50 -8.68 10.15
N ARG A 30 2.73 -8.13 10.07
CA ARG A 30 3.38 -7.42 11.19
C ARG A 30 2.54 -6.24 11.68
N LEU A 31 2.01 -5.43 10.75
CA LEU A 31 1.15 -4.31 11.09
C LEU A 31 -0.13 -4.76 11.79
N CYS A 32 -0.82 -5.77 11.24
CA CYS A 32 -2.04 -6.32 11.84
C CYS A 32 -1.79 -6.92 13.23
N GLU A 33 -0.70 -7.65 13.43
CA GLU A 33 -0.31 -8.19 14.74
C GLU A 33 -0.05 -7.10 15.77
N ARG A 34 0.56 -5.99 15.33
CA ARG A 34 0.83 -4.83 16.17
C ARG A 34 -0.46 -4.09 16.54
N LEU A 35 -1.32 -3.82 15.56
CA LEU A 35 -2.64 -3.18 15.77
C LEU A 35 -3.53 -4.00 16.70
N LYS A 36 -3.51 -5.34 16.61
CA LYS A 36 -4.24 -6.22 17.54
C LYS A 36 -3.79 -6.09 19.01
N LYS A 37 -2.55 -5.65 19.23
CA LYS A 37 -1.97 -5.42 20.58
C LYS A 37 -2.10 -3.96 21.02
N ALA A 38 -2.36 -3.05 20.10
CA ALA A 38 -2.53 -1.62 20.38
C ALA A 38 -3.83 -1.38 21.15
N LYS A 39 -3.80 -0.41 22.07
CA LYS A 39 -5.00 0.02 22.80
C LYS A 39 -5.87 0.87 21.87
N GLY A 40 -7.19 0.67 21.92
CA GLY A 40 -8.14 1.51 21.20
C GLY A 40 -8.48 1.05 19.78
N VAL A 41 -7.92 -0.07 19.29
CA VAL A 41 -8.36 -0.67 18.02
C VAL A 41 -9.60 -1.54 18.27
N PRO A 42 -10.79 -1.17 17.74
CA PRO A 42 -11.97 -2.01 17.88
C PRO A 42 -11.85 -3.28 17.04
N ALA A 43 -12.52 -4.35 17.47
CA ALA A 43 -12.67 -5.55 16.63
C ALA A 43 -13.39 -5.19 15.33
N GLY A 44 -12.93 -5.74 14.21
CA GLY A 44 -13.49 -5.42 12.88
C GLY A 44 -13.04 -4.08 12.29
N ALA A 45 -11.99 -3.45 12.85
CA ALA A 45 -11.38 -2.28 12.23
C ALA A 45 -10.67 -2.65 10.91
N ILE A 46 -10.73 -1.76 9.93
CA ILE A 46 -10.06 -1.91 8.62
C ILE A 46 -9.05 -0.78 8.43
N VAL A 47 -7.82 -1.11 8.07
CA VAL A 47 -6.81 -0.12 7.67
C VAL A 47 -7.11 0.35 6.25
N LEU A 48 -7.19 1.66 6.06
CA LEU A 48 -7.41 2.30 4.77
C LEU A 48 -6.24 3.22 4.41
N LEU A 49 -5.59 2.94 3.28
CA LEU A 49 -4.49 3.72 2.73
C LEU A 49 -4.83 4.16 1.30
N GLN A 50 -4.45 5.39 0.96
CA GLN A 50 -4.55 5.93 -0.40
C GLN A 50 -3.16 5.96 -1.03
N GLY A 51 -3.06 5.49 -2.28
CA GLY A 51 -1.83 5.59 -3.06
C GLY A 51 -1.52 7.03 -3.47
N GLY A 52 -0.34 7.25 -4.04
CA GLY A 52 0.04 8.48 -4.70
C GLY A 52 -0.78 8.71 -5.97
N GLU A 53 -0.79 9.97 -6.41
CA GLU A 53 -1.44 10.44 -7.64
C GLU A 53 -0.42 11.16 -8.53
N GLN A 54 -0.69 11.18 -9.83
CA GLN A 54 0.23 11.57 -10.90
C GLN A 54 0.23 13.08 -10.88
N LYS A 55 1.43 13.64 -10.79
CA LYS A 55 1.58 15.08 -10.73
C LYS A 55 2.05 15.58 -12.08
N GLN A 56 1.40 16.63 -12.52
CA GLN A 56 1.84 17.43 -13.65
C GLN A 56 2.73 18.56 -13.15
N ARG A 57 3.65 19.00 -14.02
CA ARG A 57 4.55 20.10 -13.71
C ARG A 57 3.80 21.42 -13.88
N ASP A 58 3.49 22.06 -12.76
CA ASP A 58 2.78 23.34 -12.71
C ASP A 58 1.46 23.28 -13.50
N CYS A 59 1.35 24.08 -14.57
CA CYS A 59 0.21 24.08 -15.50
C CYS A 59 0.51 23.40 -16.84
N THR A 60 1.65 22.71 -16.97
CA THR A 60 2.03 21.99 -18.19
C THR A 60 1.53 20.55 -18.15
N ASP A 61 1.28 19.97 -19.32
CA ASP A 61 0.97 18.56 -19.53
C ASP A 61 2.19 17.63 -19.32
N ALA A 62 3.32 18.17 -18.86
CA ALA A 62 4.52 17.40 -18.57
C ALA A 62 4.37 16.66 -17.23
N ASP A 63 4.28 15.34 -17.32
CA ASP A 63 4.24 14.45 -16.17
C ASP A 63 5.56 14.41 -15.40
N VAL A 64 5.49 14.51 -14.08
CA VAL A 64 6.60 14.18 -13.18
C VAL A 64 6.69 12.66 -13.04
N VAL A 65 7.90 12.10 -13.00
CA VAL A 65 8.07 10.65 -12.78
C VAL A 65 7.34 10.23 -11.51
N PHE A 66 6.35 9.34 -11.65
CA PHE A 66 5.57 8.84 -10.53
C PHE A 66 6.47 8.10 -9.54
N ARG A 67 6.27 8.41 -8.26
CA ARG A 67 6.81 7.63 -7.16
C ARG A 67 5.70 7.42 -6.14
N GLN A 68 5.45 6.16 -5.84
CA GLN A 68 4.42 5.76 -4.88
C GLN A 68 4.66 6.37 -3.48
N GLU A 69 3.58 6.63 -2.77
CA GLU A 69 3.59 7.01 -1.36
C GLU A 69 4.27 5.91 -0.53
N SER A 70 5.14 6.29 0.41
CA SER A 70 6.06 5.36 1.08
C SER A 70 5.35 4.32 1.96
N TYR A 71 4.28 4.69 2.67
CA TYR A 71 3.50 3.75 3.48
C TYR A 71 2.65 2.83 2.61
N PHE A 72 2.07 3.34 1.52
CA PHE A 72 1.34 2.53 0.54
C PHE A 72 2.28 1.51 -0.13
N HIS A 73 3.45 1.95 -0.58
CA HIS A 73 4.47 1.07 -1.16
C HIS A 73 4.94 0.01 -0.15
N TRP A 74 5.24 0.39 1.09
CA TRP A 74 5.66 -0.55 2.13
C TRP A 74 4.61 -1.66 2.37
N THR A 75 3.33 -1.30 2.31
CA THR A 75 2.19 -2.19 2.59
C THR A 75 1.83 -3.11 1.41
N PHE A 76 1.89 -2.61 0.17
CA PHE A 76 1.35 -3.30 -1.00
C PHE A 76 2.35 -3.54 -2.14
N GLY A 77 3.44 -2.80 -2.22
CA GLY A 77 4.41 -2.93 -3.32
C GLY A 77 3.90 -2.47 -4.68
N VAL A 78 2.77 -1.75 -4.71
CA VAL A 78 2.15 -1.24 -5.94
C VAL A 78 3.00 -0.09 -6.48
N LEU A 79 3.29 -0.12 -7.79
CA LEU A 79 4.16 0.84 -8.45
C LEU A 79 3.43 1.77 -9.42
N GLU A 80 2.22 1.40 -9.80
CA GLU A 80 1.51 2.01 -10.92
C GLU A 80 0.36 2.88 -10.41
N GLU A 81 0.20 4.03 -11.04
CA GLU A 81 -1.07 4.72 -11.19
C GLU A 81 -1.53 4.48 -12.63
N TYR A 82 -2.65 3.80 -12.76
CA TYR A 82 -3.05 3.27 -14.06
C TYR A 82 -3.81 4.34 -14.86
N ALA A 83 -3.12 5.06 -15.74
CA ALA A 83 -3.77 5.93 -16.72
C ALA A 83 -4.15 5.13 -17.98
N ILE A 84 -5.35 5.38 -18.51
CA ILE A 84 -5.98 4.68 -19.65
C ILE A 84 -5.07 4.62 -20.90
N TRP A 85 -4.17 5.60 -21.06
CA TRP A 85 -3.28 5.73 -22.21
C TRP A 85 -1.94 4.99 -22.07
N MET A 86 -1.66 4.38 -20.91
CA MET A 86 -0.34 3.83 -20.55
C MET A 86 -0.13 2.35 -20.90
N GLY A 87 -1.00 1.77 -21.74
CA GLY A 87 -0.79 0.45 -22.33
C GLY A 87 -1.97 -0.51 -22.19
N LYS A 88 -1.65 -1.80 -21.99
CA LYS A 88 -2.64 -2.88 -22.00
C LYS A 88 -3.50 -2.86 -20.75
N ILE A 89 -4.77 -2.48 -20.88
CA ILE A 89 -5.75 -2.55 -19.80
C ILE A 89 -5.76 -3.97 -19.23
N HIS A 90 -5.32 -4.10 -17.98
CA HIS A 90 -5.27 -5.36 -17.26
C HIS A 90 -6.56 -5.56 -16.46
N ASN A 91 -7.01 -6.82 -16.35
CA ASN A 91 -8.19 -7.17 -15.55
C ASN A 91 -7.83 -7.31 -14.06
N LEU A 92 -8.85 -7.40 -13.21
CA LEU A 92 -8.68 -7.55 -11.75
C LEU A 92 -7.86 -8.79 -11.37
N GLU A 93 -8.05 -9.91 -12.08
CA GLU A 93 -7.30 -11.16 -11.87
C GLU A 93 -5.79 -11.01 -12.10
N HIS A 94 -5.40 -10.19 -13.09
CA HIS A 94 -3.99 -9.87 -13.31
C HIS A 94 -3.38 -9.18 -12.08
N PHE A 95 -4.05 -8.16 -11.55
CA PHE A 95 -3.55 -7.43 -10.38
C PHE A 95 -3.58 -8.30 -9.12
N LYS A 96 -4.59 -9.18 -9.00
CA LYS A 96 -4.74 -10.08 -7.86
C LYS A 96 -3.55 -11.01 -7.76
N LYS A 97 -3.16 -11.58 -8.89
CA LYS A 97 -1.96 -12.41 -9.01
C LYS A 97 -0.66 -11.61 -8.88
N LYS A 98 -0.58 -10.43 -9.50
CA LYS A 98 0.62 -9.58 -9.48
C LYS A 98 0.99 -9.15 -8.06
N TYR A 99 0.01 -8.73 -7.26
CA TYR A 99 0.24 -8.18 -5.93
C TYR A 99 -0.09 -9.15 -4.77
N ASP A 100 -0.42 -10.41 -5.07
CA ASP A 100 -0.76 -11.43 -4.08
C ASP A 100 -1.82 -10.91 -3.09
N ALA A 101 -2.89 -10.34 -3.66
CA ALA A 101 -4.00 -9.74 -2.91
C ALA A 101 -5.15 -10.74 -2.77
N ASP A 102 -5.84 -10.70 -1.63
CA ASP A 102 -6.99 -11.59 -1.36
C ASP A 102 -8.20 -11.24 -2.26
N GLU A 103 -8.50 -9.95 -2.37
CA GLU A 103 -9.60 -9.38 -3.15
C GLU A 103 -9.14 -8.09 -3.85
N ILE A 104 -9.62 -7.84 -5.07
CA ILE A 104 -9.39 -6.60 -5.83
C ILE A 104 -10.70 -6.12 -6.42
N PHE A 105 -10.94 -4.83 -6.31
CA PHE A 105 -12.11 -4.11 -6.79
C PHE A 105 -11.69 -2.84 -7.52
N PHE A 106 -12.60 -2.23 -8.25
CA PHE A 106 -12.35 -0.91 -8.81
C PHE A 106 -12.43 0.18 -7.74
N THR A 107 -11.79 1.32 -7.98
CA THR A 107 -11.69 2.41 -7.01
C THR A 107 -13.02 3.12 -6.76
N ASP A 108 -13.89 3.17 -7.75
CA ASP A 108 -15.26 3.72 -7.67
C ASP A 108 -16.21 2.83 -6.86
N GLU A 109 -15.91 1.54 -6.72
CA GLU A 109 -16.69 0.57 -5.92
C GLU A 109 -16.34 0.60 -4.42
N ILE A 110 -15.34 1.40 -4.01
CA ILE A 110 -14.77 1.36 -2.65
C ILE A 110 -15.81 1.55 -1.55
N ALA A 111 -16.76 2.47 -1.74
CA ALA A 111 -17.79 2.77 -0.74
C ALA A 111 -18.75 1.60 -0.55
N GLU A 112 -19.11 0.90 -1.63
CA GLU A 112 -20.04 -0.24 -1.62
C GLU A 112 -19.37 -1.47 -0.99
N VAL A 113 -18.13 -1.73 -1.38
CA VAL A 113 -17.33 -2.84 -0.85
C VAL A 113 -17.12 -2.67 0.66
N LEU A 114 -16.72 -1.48 1.12
CA LEU A 114 -16.54 -1.22 2.54
C LEU A 114 -17.85 -1.33 3.32
N GLN A 115 -18.98 -0.85 2.78
CA GLN A 115 -20.30 -1.03 3.41
C GLN A 115 -20.62 -2.52 3.60
N LYS A 116 -20.39 -3.35 2.56
CA LYS A 116 -20.62 -4.80 2.62
C LYS A 116 -19.73 -5.51 3.63
N LYS A 117 -18.49 -5.05 3.81
CA LYS A 117 -17.56 -5.58 4.84
C LYS A 117 -17.94 -5.14 6.26
N SER A 118 -18.79 -4.11 6.40
CA SER A 118 -19.31 -3.60 7.67
C SER A 118 -18.23 -3.39 8.75
N PRO A 119 -17.19 -2.56 8.46
CA PRO A 119 -16.13 -2.28 9.43
C PRO A 119 -16.68 -1.53 10.64
N SER A 120 -16.10 -1.79 11.82
CA SER A 120 -16.42 -1.01 13.02
C SER A 120 -15.81 0.40 12.96
N THR A 121 -14.62 0.54 12.39
CA THR A 121 -13.92 1.82 12.16
C THR A 121 -12.88 1.66 11.05
N LEU A 122 -12.71 2.70 10.25
CA LEU A 122 -11.63 2.82 9.27
C LEU A 122 -10.44 3.50 9.93
N LEU A 123 -9.29 2.83 9.95
CA LEU A 123 -8.03 3.39 10.42
C LEU A 123 -7.32 4.05 9.24
N THR A 124 -7.22 5.37 9.24
CA THR A 124 -6.59 6.15 8.17
C THR A 124 -5.24 6.71 8.60
N LEU A 125 -4.38 6.96 7.61
CA LEU A 125 -3.02 7.43 7.86
C LEU A 125 -2.98 8.96 7.94
N ARG A 126 -2.83 9.51 9.14
CA ARG A 126 -2.53 10.93 9.34
C ARG A 126 -1.47 11.09 10.41
N GLY A 127 -0.36 11.73 10.07
CA GLY A 127 0.69 12.01 11.03
C GLY A 127 1.77 12.91 10.46
N LEU A 128 2.49 13.58 11.37
CA LEU A 128 3.56 14.51 11.05
C LEU A 128 4.83 13.73 10.71
N ASN A 129 5.38 13.98 9.53
CA ASN A 129 6.74 13.62 9.21
C ASN A 129 7.69 14.63 9.90
N THR A 130 8.52 14.14 10.81
CA THR A 130 9.41 14.98 11.63
C THR A 130 10.54 15.62 10.84
N ASP A 131 10.93 15.05 9.71
CA ASP A 131 12.04 15.56 8.89
C ASP A 131 11.57 16.72 8.01
N SER A 132 10.38 16.59 7.41
CA SER A 132 9.83 17.59 6.49
C SER A 132 8.86 18.57 7.13
N GLY A 133 8.34 18.27 8.32
CA GLY A 133 7.25 19.01 8.96
C GLY A 133 5.89 18.87 8.24
N GLN A 134 5.80 18.02 7.22
CA GLN A 134 4.56 17.80 6.46
C GLN A 134 3.72 16.69 7.07
N HIS A 135 2.40 16.82 6.95
CA HIS A 135 1.48 15.75 7.33
C HIS A 135 1.29 14.77 6.18
N CYS A 136 1.18 13.49 6.50
CA CYS A 136 0.74 12.46 5.55
C CYS A 136 -0.67 12.79 5.05
N ARG A 137 -0.91 12.55 3.76
CA ARG A 137 -2.25 12.69 3.17
C ARG A 137 -3.14 11.57 3.69
N GLU A 138 -4.21 11.96 4.38
CA GLU A 138 -5.23 11.03 4.84
C GLU A 138 -6.04 10.49 3.66
N ALA A 139 -6.37 9.20 3.69
CA ALA A 139 -7.18 8.57 2.65
C ALA A 139 -8.59 9.16 2.62
N ALA A 140 -9.07 9.52 1.44
CA ALA A 140 -10.43 10.04 1.24
C ALA A 140 -11.06 9.42 -0.01
N PHE A 141 -12.37 9.21 0.03
CA PHE A 141 -13.19 8.76 -1.10
C PHE A 141 -14.64 9.23 -0.93
N ASP A 142 -15.39 9.27 -2.03
CA ASP A 142 -16.79 9.69 -2.01
C ASP A 142 -17.64 8.73 -1.16
N GLY A 143 -18.24 9.27 -0.10
CA GLY A 143 -19.03 8.50 0.86
C GLY A 143 -18.29 8.01 2.10
N ILE A 144 -17.01 8.38 2.29
CA ILE A 144 -16.25 8.06 3.52
C ILE A 144 -16.92 8.60 4.80
N SER A 145 -17.69 9.69 4.69
CA SER A 145 -18.43 10.30 5.81
C SER A 145 -19.49 9.38 6.42
N LYS A 146 -19.88 8.29 5.73
CA LYS A 146 -20.80 7.28 6.26
C LYS A 146 -20.14 6.31 7.24
N PHE A 147 -18.81 6.36 7.38
CA PHE A 147 -18.03 5.44 8.21
C PHE A 147 -17.47 6.16 9.44
N SER A 148 -17.28 5.41 10.53
CA SER A 148 -16.42 5.86 11.63
C SER A 148 -14.97 5.83 11.17
N VAL A 149 -14.24 6.93 11.32
CA VAL A 149 -12.84 7.08 10.89
C VAL A 149 -11.98 7.47 12.09
N ASP A 150 -10.89 6.73 12.31
CA ASP A 150 -9.83 7.09 13.25
C ASP A 150 -8.52 7.32 12.50
N ASN A 151 -7.97 8.52 12.63
CA ASN A 151 -6.75 8.94 11.96
C ASN A 151 -5.55 9.12 12.89
N LYS A 152 -5.63 8.61 14.13
CA LYS A 152 -4.62 8.81 15.18
C LYS A 152 -3.86 7.53 15.49
N ILE A 153 -4.54 6.39 15.45
CA ILE A 153 -3.97 5.10 15.87
C ILE A 153 -2.96 4.59 14.84
N LEU A 154 -3.26 4.69 13.54
CA LEU A 154 -2.49 3.99 12.52
C LEU A 154 -1.05 4.49 12.38
N HIS A 155 -0.86 5.81 12.33
CA HIS A 155 0.44 6.42 12.03
C HIS A 155 1.59 5.95 12.96
N PRO A 156 1.48 6.03 14.29
CA PRO A 156 2.56 5.56 15.17
C PRO A 156 2.85 4.07 15.01
N GLU A 157 1.82 3.24 14.80
CA GLU A 157 2.00 1.79 14.70
C GLU A 157 2.68 1.36 13.40
N ILE A 158 2.26 1.94 12.26
CA ILE A 158 2.89 1.65 10.96
C ILE A 158 4.29 2.29 10.84
N ALA A 159 4.51 3.47 11.42
CA ALA A 159 5.83 4.09 11.49
C ALA A 159 6.81 3.19 12.27
N GLU A 160 6.40 2.67 13.42
CA GLU A 160 7.22 1.78 14.24
C GLU A 160 7.54 0.46 13.50
N CYS A 161 6.57 -0.10 12.76
CA CYS A 161 6.84 -1.26 11.90
C CYS A 161 7.93 -1.00 10.85
N ARG A 162 8.02 0.23 10.32
CA ARG A 162 9.05 0.65 9.35
C ARG A 162 10.42 0.92 9.96
N VAL A 163 10.51 1.12 11.28
CA VAL A 163 11.81 1.27 11.98
C VAL A 163 12.61 -0.04 11.91
N PHE A 164 11.95 -1.19 12.04
CA PHE A 164 12.59 -2.50 12.02
C PHE A 164 12.40 -3.20 10.67
N LYS A 165 13.50 -3.54 10.01
CA LYS A 165 13.52 -4.07 8.64
C LYS A 165 13.46 -5.59 8.70
N THR A 166 12.61 -6.18 7.87
CA THR A 166 12.60 -7.64 7.66
C THR A 166 13.88 -8.09 6.96
N PRO A 167 14.23 -9.38 7.02
CA PRO A 167 15.35 -9.92 6.23
C PRO A 167 15.24 -9.60 4.73
N GLN A 168 14.02 -9.62 4.18
CA GLN A 168 13.74 -9.31 2.78
C GLN A 168 13.97 -7.81 2.47
N GLU A 169 13.55 -6.91 3.36
CA GLU A 169 13.83 -5.47 3.22
C GLU A 169 15.34 -5.18 3.31
N LEU A 170 16.05 -5.86 4.22
CA LEU A 170 17.51 -5.74 4.34
C LEU A 170 18.24 -6.21 3.09
N GLU A 171 17.73 -7.22 2.39
CA GLU A 171 18.28 -7.68 1.12
C GLU A 171 18.19 -6.59 0.04
N VAL A 172 17.02 -5.95 -0.09
CA VAL A 172 16.84 -4.81 -1.00
C VAL A 172 17.80 -3.67 -0.65
N MET A 173 17.92 -3.32 0.64
CA MET A 173 18.83 -2.26 1.07
C MET A 173 20.31 -2.59 0.77
N ARG A 174 20.72 -3.85 0.92
CA ARG A 174 22.08 -4.29 0.57
C ARG A 174 22.34 -4.16 -0.92
N PHE A 175 21.38 -4.57 -1.76
CA PHE A 175 21.50 -4.45 -3.21
C PHE A 175 21.62 -2.99 -3.66
N CYS A 176 20.80 -2.08 -3.11
CA CYS A 176 20.88 -0.65 -3.41
C CYS A 176 22.25 -0.01 -3.06
N LYS A 177 22.99 -0.60 -2.11
CA LYS A 177 24.34 -0.13 -1.74
C LYS A 177 25.45 -0.70 -2.65
N GLN A 178 25.17 -1.79 -3.37
CA GLN A 178 26.12 -2.47 -4.25
C GLN A 178 26.11 -1.92 -5.69
N SER A 179 25.06 -1.17 -6.04
CA SER A 179 24.91 -0.46 -7.33
C SER A 179 25.56 0.92 -7.27
#